data_AF-A0AAD9QGG7-F1
#
_entry.id   AF-A0AAD9QGG7-F1
#
_cell.length_a   1.000
_cell.length_b   1.000
_cell.length_c   1.000
_cell.angle_alpha   90.00
_cell.angle_beta   90.00
_cell.angle_gamma   90.00
#
_symmetry.space_group_name_H-M   'P 1'
#
loop_
_entity.id
_entity.type
_entity.pdbx_description
1 polymer ?
#
loop_
_entity_poly.entity_id
_entity_poly.type
_entity_poly.pdbx_seq_one_letter_code
_entity_poly.pdbx_strand_id
1 'polypeptide(L)'
;MPFHFDKLPAYFAEKVVQNEQTINFKMQELASAYFKVFKYNRDFFRILKTAAEGAMDPTTASKSKTELKKWLRTFSAMDAKVKMRTEYYNSGEKLREDHNAEYQRRVKEISEKGGYKPYLLGELAKALIYAAEAYHTRGAIRHIVGGTQMRIIDLSPRTPLSINDLWVSMIENWGESNKEYNHCKKEPLVKCFLKMSKYMWRVFNAMRIVRVRLPNKAKLKGVVRFGEQFGDPEHAMSLWLRRKRKGYAEVRRRVEDVKSFLLQFGCDQAVLNIKAPIPPACVTKMNDKINEYNVALASLVTDGKRRWNRR
;
A
#
# COMPACT_ATOMS: atom_id res chain seq x y z
N MET A 1 -7.94 -12.26 20.01
CA MET A 1 -7.04 -11.25 20.61
C MET A 1 -7.67 -9.87 20.92
N PRO A 2 -8.94 -9.72 21.35
CA PRO A 2 -9.38 -8.48 22.03
C PRO A 2 -9.10 -8.47 23.55
N PHE A 3 -8.96 -9.63 24.17
CA PHE A 3 -8.88 -9.80 25.63
C PHE A 3 -7.64 -9.20 26.33
N HIS A 4 -6.61 -8.78 25.57
CA HIS A 4 -5.40 -8.16 26.13
C HIS A 4 -5.42 -6.62 26.09
N PHE A 5 -6.51 -6.01 25.60
CA PHE A 5 -6.66 -4.56 25.56
C PHE A 5 -7.76 -4.16 26.54
N ASP A 6 -7.35 -3.69 27.71
CA ASP A 6 -8.27 -3.12 28.70
C ASP A 6 -9.07 -1.97 28.06
N LYS A 7 -10.36 -1.90 28.42
CA LYS A 7 -11.32 -0.84 27.98
C LYS A 7 -11.79 -0.91 26.52
N LEU A 8 -11.57 -2.02 25.80
CA LEU A 8 -12.29 -2.23 24.54
C LEU A 8 -13.78 -2.49 24.80
N PRO A 9 -14.71 -1.86 24.06
CA PRO A 9 -16.13 -2.18 24.16
C PRO A 9 -16.42 -3.66 23.89
N ALA A 10 -17.41 -4.25 24.59
CA ALA A 10 -17.77 -5.68 24.50
C ALA A 10 -18.07 -6.20 23.07
N TYR A 11 -18.40 -5.30 22.13
CA TYR A 11 -18.69 -5.61 20.72
C TYR A 11 -17.74 -4.92 19.74
N PHE A 12 -16.58 -4.47 20.21
CA PHE A 12 -15.64 -3.71 19.38
C PHE A 12 -15.23 -4.48 18.11
N ALA A 13 -14.78 -5.72 18.28
CA ALA A 13 -14.32 -6.54 17.16
C ALA A 13 -15.43 -6.78 16.12
N GLU A 14 -16.65 -7.09 16.58
CA GLU A 14 -17.79 -7.31 15.69
C GLU A 14 -18.17 -6.04 14.92
N LYS A 15 -18.25 -4.90 15.62
CA LYS A 15 -18.57 -3.61 15.00
C LYS A 15 -17.50 -3.16 14.01
N VAL A 16 -16.22 -3.45 14.28
CA VAL A 16 -15.13 -3.21 13.31
C VAL A 16 -15.36 -4.05 12.06
N VAL A 17 -15.70 -5.34 12.19
CA VAL A 17 -16.01 -6.21 11.04
C VAL A 17 -17.22 -5.71 10.24
N GLN A 18 -18.28 -5.24 10.92
CA GLN A 18 -19.44 -4.66 10.26
C GLN A 18 -19.06 -3.38 9.48
N ASN A 19 -18.30 -2.49 10.11
CA ASN A 19 -17.81 -1.26 9.51
C ASN A 19 -16.95 -1.53 8.27
N GLU A 20 -16.07 -2.51 8.30
CA GLU A 20 -15.22 -2.91 7.17
C GLU A 20 -15.97 -3.35 5.92
N GLN A 21 -17.23 -3.76 6.06
CA GLN A 21 -18.05 -4.14 4.92
C GLN A 21 -18.66 -2.93 4.21
N THR A 22 -18.72 -1.77 4.87
CA THR A 22 -19.32 -0.55 4.32
C THR A 22 -18.46 0.06 3.22
N ILE A 23 -19.12 0.75 2.30
CA ILE A 23 -18.49 1.51 1.22
C ILE A 23 -17.54 2.58 1.80
N ASN A 24 -18.02 3.34 2.78
CA ASN A 24 -17.26 4.41 3.43
C ASN A 24 -15.90 3.91 3.91
N PHE A 25 -15.86 2.78 4.63
CA PHE A 25 -14.60 2.24 5.16
C PHE A 25 -13.67 1.71 4.09
N LYS A 26 -14.18 0.98 3.09
CA LYS A 26 -13.36 0.47 1.98
C LYS A 26 -12.70 1.62 1.22
N MET A 27 -13.48 2.66 0.91
CA MET A 27 -13.01 3.82 0.16
C MET A 27 -12.09 4.73 0.98
N GLN A 28 -12.31 4.83 2.29
CA GLN A 28 -11.38 5.49 3.21
C GLN A 28 -10.01 4.82 3.21
N GLU A 29 -9.96 3.49 3.35
CA GLU A 29 -8.69 2.73 3.33
C GLU A 29 -7.95 2.94 2.01
N LEU A 30 -8.67 2.91 0.89
CA LEU A 30 -8.09 3.15 -0.43
C LEU A 30 -7.54 4.57 -0.57
N ALA A 31 -8.28 5.58 -0.11
CA ALA A 31 -7.80 6.96 -0.08
C ALA A 31 -6.54 7.11 0.80
N SER A 32 -6.50 6.45 1.96
CA SER A 32 -5.34 6.45 2.86
C SER A 32 -4.11 5.82 2.19
N ALA A 33 -4.28 4.70 1.50
CA ALA A 33 -3.20 4.07 0.74
C ALA A 33 -2.67 4.98 -0.39
N TYR A 34 -3.55 5.65 -1.14
CA TYR A 34 -3.12 6.63 -2.14
C TYR A 34 -2.36 7.80 -1.51
N PHE A 35 -2.82 8.29 -0.36
CA PHE A 35 -2.10 9.36 0.35
C PHE A 35 -0.73 8.93 0.86
N LYS A 36 -0.52 7.64 1.13
CA LYS A 36 0.83 7.11 1.37
C LYS A 36 1.75 7.30 0.17
N VAL A 37 1.25 7.08 -1.05
CA VAL A 37 1.99 7.36 -2.29
C VAL A 37 2.20 8.86 -2.46
N PHE A 38 1.17 9.68 -2.24
CA PHE A 38 1.24 11.14 -2.35
C PHE A 38 2.39 11.75 -1.56
N LYS A 39 2.62 11.27 -0.33
CA LYS A 39 3.72 11.72 0.53
C LYS A 39 5.09 11.67 -0.14
N TYR A 40 5.32 10.70 -1.03
CA TYR A 40 6.63 10.43 -1.62
C TYR A 40 6.67 10.63 -3.14
N ASN A 41 5.54 10.54 -3.84
CA ASN A 41 5.44 10.72 -5.28
C ASN A 41 4.04 11.21 -5.71
N ARG A 42 3.91 12.50 -6.03
CA ARG A 42 2.64 13.15 -6.39
C ARG A 42 2.11 12.70 -7.75
N ASP A 43 2.98 12.42 -8.71
CA ASP A 43 2.56 11.98 -10.03
C ASP A 43 1.98 10.57 -9.99
N PHE A 44 2.63 9.65 -9.29
CA PHE A 44 2.10 8.30 -9.10
C PHE A 44 0.78 8.32 -8.33
N PHE A 45 0.66 9.16 -7.30
CA PHE A 45 -0.62 9.38 -6.63
C PHE A 45 -1.72 9.83 -7.61
N ARG A 46 -1.44 10.81 -8.47
CA ARG A 46 -2.39 11.31 -9.47
C ARG A 46 -2.79 10.22 -10.46
N ILE A 47 -1.83 9.45 -10.96
CA ILE A 47 -2.08 8.34 -11.88
C ILE A 47 -2.99 7.30 -11.22
N LEU A 48 -2.62 6.81 -10.04
CA LEU A 48 -3.35 5.75 -9.34
C LEU A 48 -4.78 6.18 -8.99
N LYS A 49 -4.97 7.38 -8.43
CA LYS A 49 -6.32 7.83 -8.03
C LYS A 49 -7.21 8.07 -9.25
N THR A 50 -6.70 8.71 -10.29
CA THR A 50 -7.49 9.04 -11.49
C THR A 50 -7.85 7.77 -12.26
N ALA A 51 -6.93 6.81 -12.37
CA ALA A 51 -7.19 5.55 -13.04
C ALA A 51 -8.23 4.71 -12.29
N ALA A 52 -8.18 4.66 -10.96
CA ALA A 52 -9.21 3.97 -10.17
C ALA A 52 -10.57 4.66 -10.27
N GLU A 53 -10.63 5.99 -10.16
CA GLU A 53 -11.88 6.74 -10.36
C GLU A 53 -12.48 6.52 -11.75
N GLY A 54 -11.65 6.44 -12.79
CA GLY A 54 -12.07 6.17 -14.17
C GLY A 54 -12.54 4.73 -14.38
N ALA A 55 -11.95 3.76 -13.67
CA ALA A 55 -12.26 2.34 -13.81
C ALA A 55 -13.50 1.90 -13.02
N MET A 56 -13.89 2.63 -11.97
CA MET A 56 -15.13 2.36 -11.23
C MET A 56 -16.35 2.65 -12.11
N ASP A 57 -17.14 1.61 -12.36
CA ASP A 57 -18.32 1.67 -13.22
C ASP A 57 -19.39 2.63 -12.62
N PRO A 58 -19.88 3.62 -13.38
CA PRO A 58 -20.80 4.63 -12.86
C PRO A 58 -22.19 4.08 -12.53
N THR A 59 -22.59 2.93 -13.08
CA THR A 59 -23.90 2.32 -12.83
C THR A 59 -23.89 1.41 -11.60
N THR A 60 -22.75 0.76 -11.34
CA THR A 60 -22.64 -0.25 -10.26
C THR A 60 -21.79 0.19 -9.07
N ALA A 61 -20.98 1.25 -9.19
CA ALA A 61 -20.03 1.71 -8.16
C ALA A 61 -20.13 3.22 -7.84
N SER A 62 -21.27 3.87 -8.16
CA SER A 62 -21.44 5.32 -8.00
C SER A 62 -21.22 5.81 -6.57
N LYS A 63 -21.77 5.10 -5.57
CA LYS A 63 -21.61 5.44 -4.14
C LYS A 63 -20.16 5.25 -3.70
N SER A 64 -19.51 4.18 -4.16
CA SER A 64 -18.09 3.92 -3.89
C SER A 64 -17.19 5.02 -4.45
N LYS A 65 -17.43 5.42 -5.71
CA LYS A 65 -16.70 6.54 -6.33
C LYS A 65 -16.92 7.86 -5.57
N THR A 66 -18.14 8.10 -5.11
CA THR A 66 -18.49 9.29 -4.31
C THR A 66 -17.76 9.32 -2.97
N GLU A 67 -17.79 8.21 -2.22
CA GLU A 67 -17.09 8.11 -0.92
C GLU A 67 -15.56 8.17 -1.09
N LEU A 68 -14.99 7.59 -2.15
CA LEU A 68 -13.56 7.73 -2.46
C LEU A 68 -13.18 9.20 -2.65
N LYS A 69 -13.94 9.93 -3.49
CA LYS A 69 -13.71 11.36 -3.73
C LYS A 69 -13.84 12.19 -2.45
N LYS A 70 -14.80 11.87 -1.59
CA LYS A 70 -15.00 12.54 -0.30
C LYS A 70 -13.78 12.36 0.62
N TRP A 71 -13.25 11.15 0.74
CA TRP A 71 -12.04 10.90 1.55
C TRP A 71 -10.79 11.53 0.95
N LEU A 72 -10.62 11.46 -0.37
CA LEU A 72 -9.53 12.15 -1.06
C LEU A 72 -9.56 13.66 -0.84
N ARG A 73 -10.75 14.29 -0.89
CA ARG A 73 -10.92 15.72 -0.57
C ARG A 73 -10.62 16.01 0.89
N THR A 74 -11.05 15.15 1.81
CA THR A 74 -10.79 15.29 3.24
C THR A 74 -9.29 15.30 3.53
N PHE A 75 -8.54 14.33 3.00
CA PHE A 75 -7.08 14.28 3.18
C PHE A 75 -6.36 15.42 2.45
N SER A 76 -6.87 15.87 1.30
CA SER A 76 -6.32 17.05 0.61
C SER A 76 -6.51 18.33 1.43
N ALA A 77 -7.68 18.51 2.06
CA ALA A 77 -7.95 19.64 2.95
C ALA A 77 -7.10 19.59 4.22
N MET A 78 -6.73 18.38 4.67
CA MET A 78 -5.78 18.20 5.77
C MET A 78 -4.36 18.58 5.36
N ASP A 79 -3.88 18.14 4.19
CA ASP A 79 -2.58 18.55 3.63
C ASP A 79 -2.48 20.08 3.43
N ALA A 80 -3.60 20.74 3.14
CA ALA A 80 -3.64 22.20 3.09
C ALA A 80 -3.33 22.86 4.44
N LYS A 81 -3.67 22.22 5.56
CA LYS A 81 -3.47 22.73 6.93
C LYS A 81 -2.10 22.34 7.50
N VAL A 82 -1.75 21.05 7.42
CA VAL A 82 -0.44 20.54 7.84
C VAL A 82 0.13 19.76 6.67
N LYS A 83 1.20 20.29 6.08
CA LYS A 83 1.76 19.78 4.83
C LYS A 83 2.25 18.34 5.02
N MET A 84 1.90 17.43 4.11
CA MET A 84 2.21 16.01 4.25
C MET A 84 3.47 15.57 3.50
N ARG A 85 3.98 16.38 2.57
CA ARG A 85 5.12 16.05 1.71
C ARG A 85 6.40 16.72 2.18
N THR A 86 7.51 16.01 2.05
CA THR A 86 8.85 16.47 2.46
C THR A 86 9.32 17.70 1.69
N GLU A 87 8.85 17.90 0.46
CA GLU A 87 9.24 19.07 -0.37
C GLU A 87 8.77 20.42 0.19
N TYR A 88 7.78 20.42 1.09
CA TYR A 88 7.28 21.64 1.72
C TYR A 88 8.04 22.01 3.00
N TYR A 89 9.07 21.24 3.35
CA TYR A 89 9.82 21.40 4.59
C TYR A 89 11.31 21.59 4.32
N ASN A 90 11.92 22.48 5.08
CA ASN A 90 13.36 22.75 5.00
C ASN A 90 14.18 21.63 5.66
N SER A 91 13.59 20.83 6.55
CA SER A 91 14.22 19.66 7.16
C SER A 91 13.24 18.52 7.40
N GLY A 92 13.74 17.29 7.40
CA GLY A 92 12.94 16.11 7.75
C GLY A 92 12.54 16.09 9.23
N GLU A 93 13.30 16.77 10.10
CA GLU A 93 12.98 16.94 11.51
C GLU A 93 11.73 17.80 11.70
N LYS A 94 11.66 18.96 11.03
CA LYS A 94 10.50 19.84 11.12
C LYS A 94 9.21 19.17 10.61
N LEU A 95 9.31 18.39 9.54
CA LEU A 95 8.19 17.57 9.07
C LEU A 95 7.73 16.59 10.16
N ARG A 96 8.67 15.87 10.79
CA ARG A 96 8.35 14.90 11.86
C ARG A 96 7.70 15.58 13.06
N GLU A 97 8.21 16.74 13.48
CA GLU A 97 7.63 17.52 14.58
C GLU A 97 6.17 17.88 14.30
N ASP A 98 5.89 18.51 13.15
CA ASP A 98 4.53 18.93 12.77
C ASP A 98 3.58 17.73 12.62
N HIS A 99 4.07 16.65 12.00
CA HIS A 99 3.29 15.41 11.82
C HIS A 99 2.99 14.75 13.17
N ASN A 100 3.96 14.70 14.08
CA ASN A 100 3.77 14.15 15.41
C ASN A 100 2.81 15.01 16.24
N ALA A 101 2.95 16.34 16.20
CA ALA A 101 2.04 17.26 16.90
C ALA A 101 0.59 17.07 16.42
N GLU A 102 0.36 17.04 15.10
CA GLU A 102 -0.98 16.85 14.54
C GLU A 102 -1.53 15.44 14.80
N TYR A 103 -0.68 14.40 14.75
CA TYR A 103 -1.06 13.04 15.13
C TYR A 103 -1.52 12.98 16.60
N GLN A 104 -0.70 13.50 17.53
CA GLN A 104 -0.99 13.48 18.97
C GLN A 104 -2.25 14.28 19.29
N ARG A 105 -2.43 15.46 18.68
CA ARG A 105 -3.64 16.27 18.82
C ARG A 105 -4.90 15.47 18.46
N ARG A 106 -4.88 14.74 17.34
CA ARG A 106 -6.01 13.92 16.89
C ARG A 106 -6.26 12.69 17.77
N VAL A 107 -5.20 12.00 18.20
CA VAL A 107 -5.33 10.85 19.11
C VAL A 107 -5.91 11.29 20.46
N LYS A 108 -5.52 12.47 20.95
CA LYS A 108 -6.11 13.08 22.15
C LYS A 108 -7.61 13.32 21.97
N GLU A 109 -8.02 13.95 20.87
CA GLU A 109 -9.45 14.18 20.56
C GLU A 109 -10.25 12.87 20.48
N ILE A 110 -9.68 11.81 19.89
CA ILE A 110 -10.34 10.49 19.82
C ILE A 110 -10.55 9.94 21.23
N SER A 111 -9.54 10.05 22.09
CA SER A 111 -9.58 9.60 23.49
C SER A 111 -10.67 10.35 24.27
N GLU A 112 -10.73 11.68 24.13
CA GLU A 112 -11.73 12.54 24.76
C GLU A 112 -13.17 12.27 24.27
N LYS A 113 -13.35 11.89 22.99
CA LYS A 113 -14.65 11.53 22.40
C LYS A 113 -15.13 10.10 22.73
N GLY A 114 -14.44 9.42 23.64
CA GLY A 114 -14.80 8.09 24.13
C GLY A 114 -13.94 6.95 23.57
N GLY A 115 -12.75 7.25 23.07
CA GLY A 115 -11.71 6.26 22.76
C GLY A 115 -12.04 5.33 21.60
N TYR A 116 -11.95 4.01 21.82
CA TYR A 116 -12.10 2.97 20.79
C TYR A 116 -13.54 2.73 20.34
N LYS A 117 -14.36 3.77 20.18
CA LYS A 117 -15.71 3.61 19.62
C LYS A 117 -15.63 3.40 18.10
N PRO A 118 -16.32 2.38 17.54
CA PRO A 118 -16.19 2.03 16.11
C PRO A 118 -16.54 3.16 15.12
N TYR A 119 -17.38 4.13 15.48
CA TYR A 119 -17.67 5.29 14.63
C TYR A 119 -16.49 6.28 14.53
N LEU A 120 -15.52 6.22 15.44
CA LEU A 120 -14.33 7.07 15.45
C LEU A 120 -13.19 6.53 14.57
N LEU A 121 -13.36 5.39 13.90
CA LEU A 121 -12.34 4.84 13.00
C LEU A 121 -11.99 5.81 11.85
N GLY A 122 -12.93 6.66 11.42
CA GLY A 122 -12.65 7.73 10.47
C GLY A 122 -11.72 8.81 11.03
N GLU A 123 -11.84 9.14 12.32
CA GLU A 123 -10.90 10.05 13.01
C GLU A 123 -9.53 9.40 13.20
N LEU A 124 -9.51 8.09 13.51
CA LEU A 124 -8.26 7.34 13.57
C LEU A 124 -7.53 7.35 12.22
N ALA A 125 -8.23 7.18 11.11
CA ALA A 125 -7.64 7.29 9.78
C ALA A 125 -7.03 8.69 9.52
N LYS A 126 -7.70 9.76 9.98
CA LYS A 126 -7.18 11.13 9.90
C LYS A 126 -5.95 11.32 10.79
N ALA A 127 -5.86 10.65 11.94
CA ALA A 127 -4.65 10.68 12.75
C ALA A 127 -3.52 9.94 12.02
N LEU A 128 -3.76 8.69 11.61
CA LEU A 128 -2.77 7.81 11.01
C LEU A 128 -2.13 8.39 9.74
N ILE A 129 -2.85 9.23 8.98
CA ILE A 129 -2.25 9.87 7.81
C ILE A 129 -1.04 10.74 8.16
N TYR A 130 -0.91 11.26 9.38
CA TYR A 130 0.27 12.00 9.84
C TYR A 130 1.33 11.11 10.49
N ALA A 131 1.00 9.88 10.88
CA ALA A 131 1.99 8.98 11.45
C ALA A 131 3.10 8.67 10.42
N ALA A 132 4.35 8.92 10.82
CA ALA A 132 5.52 8.80 9.94
C ALA A 132 5.90 7.34 9.64
N GLU A 133 5.73 6.45 10.61
CA GLU A 133 6.16 5.04 10.51
C GLU A 133 5.03 4.02 10.67
N ALA A 134 3.82 4.47 11.02
CA ALA A 134 2.69 3.57 11.17
C ALA A 134 2.09 3.17 9.81
N TYR A 135 1.41 2.03 9.81
CA TYR A 135 0.53 1.66 8.72
C TYR A 135 -0.67 2.60 8.67
N HIS A 136 -1.04 3.03 7.45
CA HIS A 136 -2.17 3.93 7.23
C HIS A 136 -3.48 3.16 7.02
N THR A 137 -3.37 1.89 6.65
CA THR A 137 -4.50 1.02 6.35
C THR A 137 -4.47 -0.24 7.21
N ARG A 138 -5.65 -0.67 7.63
CA ARG A 138 -5.84 -1.96 8.31
C ARG A 138 -5.55 -3.12 7.38
N GLY A 139 -5.80 -2.96 6.08
CA GLY A 139 -5.42 -3.95 5.07
C GLY A 139 -3.92 -4.26 5.10
N ALA A 140 -3.07 -3.24 5.18
CA ALA A 140 -1.62 -3.43 5.33
C ALA A 140 -1.25 -4.08 6.67
N ILE A 141 -1.90 -3.70 7.78
CA ILE A 141 -1.68 -4.32 9.09
C ILE A 141 -2.04 -5.82 9.06
N ARG A 142 -3.22 -6.18 8.57
CA ARG A 142 -3.66 -7.58 8.49
C ARG A 142 -2.77 -8.41 7.59
N HIS A 143 -2.44 -7.88 6.41
CA HIS A 143 -1.60 -8.59 5.45
C HIS A 143 -0.19 -8.82 6.02
N ILE A 144 0.44 -7.78 6.56
CA ILE A 144 1.85 -7.84 6.95
C ILE A 144 2.06 -8.29 8.38
N VAL A 145 1.39 -7.65 9.34
CA VAL A 145 1.56 -7.99 10.76
C VAL A 145 0.88 -9.32 11.04
N GLY A 146 -0.41 -9.43 10.72
CA GLY A 146 -1.18 -10.66 10.93
C GLY A 146 -0.67 -11.83 10.10
N GLY A 147 -0.71 -11.70 8.77
CA GLY A 147 -0.40 -12.79 7.85
C GLY A 147 1.08 -13.18 7.83
N THR A 148 1.99 -12.21 7.67
CA THR A 148 3.42 -12.53 7.53
C THR A 148 4.14 -12.65 8.87
N GLN A 149 4.09 -11.62 9.72
CA GLN A 149 4.99 -11.49 10.87
C GLN A 149 4.56 -12.37 12.03
N MET A 150 3.27 -12.38 12.34
CA MET A 150 2.70 -13.24 13.38
C MET A 150 2.53 -14.69 12.92
N ARG A 151 2.90 -14.99 11.65
CA ARG A 151 2.73 -16.30 11.02
C ARG A 151 1.34 -16.89 11.27
N ILE A 152 0.31 -16.06 11.24
CA ILE A 152 -1.08 -16.49 11.07
C ILE A 152 -1.23 -16.83 9.57
N ILE A 153 -0.34 -17.73 9.11
CA ILE A 153 -0.16 -18.22 7.75
C ILE A 153 -1.24 -19.25 7.45
N ASP A 154 -1.82 -19.84 8.49
CA ASP A 154 -3.23 -20.20 8.48
C ASP A 154 -4.03 -18.98 8.90
N LEU A 155 -4.38 -18.14 7.92
CA LEU A 155 -5.69 -17.52 7.95
C LEU A 155 -6.67 -18.68 8.08
N SER A 156 -7.03 -19.02 9.32
CA SER A 156 -8.15 -19.90 9.61
C SER A 156 -9.26 -19.55 8.62
N PRO A 157 -10.01 -20.54 8.08
CA PRO A 157 -11.19 -20.27 7.25
C PRO A 157 -12.15 -19.22 7.86
N ARG A 158 -11.96 -18.86 9.13
CA ARG A 158 -12.65 -17.84 9.91
C ARG A 158 -12.28 -16.38 9.60
N THR A 159 -11.07 -16.01 9.10
CA THR A 159 -10.73 -14.59 8.79
C THR A 159 -9.76 -14.38 7.61
N PRO A 160 -10.11 -14.76 6.36
CA PRO A 160 -9.27 -14.54 5.20
C PRO A 160 -9.06 -13.04 4.89
N LEU A 161 -7.85 -12.66 4.43
CA LEU A 161 -7.60 -11.31 3.89
C LEU A 161 -8.61 -11.01 2.78
N SER A 162 -9.30 -9.88 2.86
CA SER A 162 -10.22 -9.46 1.80
C SER A 162 -9.45 -8.98 0.56
N ILE A 163 -10.11 -8.90 -0.60
CA ILE A 163 -9.50 -8.27 -1.78
C ILE A 163 -9.16 -6.80 -1.49
N ASN A 164 -10.00 -6.09 -0.72
CA ASN A 164 -9.71 -4.70 -0.32
C ASN A 164 -8.44 -4.62 0.54
N ASP A 165 -8.23 -5.57 1.46
CA ASP A 165 -7.06 -5.60 2.34
C ASP A 165 -5.76 -5.68 1.54
N LEU A 166 -5.75 -6.58 0.55
CA LEU A 166 -4.60 -6.78 -0.31
C LEU A 166 -4.41 -5.60 -1.26
N TRP A 167 -5.50 -5.01 -1.78
CA TRP A 167 -5.43 -3.84 -2.65
C TRP A 167 -4.79 -2.64 -1.94
N VAL A 168 -5.30 -2.29 -0.75
CA VAL A 168 -4.78 -1.14 -0.01
C VAL A 168 -3.37 -1.43 0.52
N SER A 169 -3.07 -2.68 0.89
CA SER A 169 -1.71 -3.08 1.26
C SER A 169 -0.71 -2.97 0.11
N MET A 170 -1.11 -3.37 -1.11
CA MET A 170 -0.29 -3.23 -2.32
C MET A 170 0.08 -1.76 -2.57
N ILE A 171 -0.92 -0.86 -2.54
CA ILE A 171 -0.69 0.57 -2.79
C ILE A 171 0.11 1.22 -1.66
N GLU A 172 -0.18 0.91 -0.39
CA GLU A 172 0.53 1.48 0.74
C GLU A 172 2.00 1.08 0.75
N ASN A 173 2.31 -0.21 0.53
CA ASN A 173 3.70 -0.67 0.45
C ASN A 173 4.40 -0.16 -0.83
N TRP A 174 3.66 0.19 -1.88
CA TRP A 174 4.24 0.93 -3.00
C TRP A 174 4.66 2.34 -2.58
N GLY A 175 3.84 3.03 -1.77
CA GLY A 175 4.22 4.30 -1.14
C GLY A 175 5.50 4.20 -0.31
N GLU A 176 5.62 3.17 0.54
CA GLU A 176 6.84 2.91 1.31
C GLU A 176 8.05 2.54 0.42
N SER A 177 7.82 1.87 -0.71
CA SER A 177 8.89 1.62 -1.69
C SER A 177 9.39 2.93 -2.31
N ASN A 178 8.49 3.87 -2.61
CA ASN A 178 8.84 5.19 -3.12
C ASN A 178 9.61 6.04 -2.10
N LYS A 179 9.28 5.92 -0.81
CA LYS A 179 10.07 6.51 0.28
C LYS A 179 11.52 6.03 0.25
N GLU A 180 11.73 4.72 0.23
CA GLU A 180 13.09 4.15 0.17
C GLU A 180 13.81 4.57 -1.12
N TYR A 181 13.12 4.54 -2.26
CA TYR A 181 13.67 5.04 -3.53
C TYR A 181 14.14 6.49 -3.40
N ASN A 182 13.35 7.39 -2.83
CA ASN A 182 13.75 8.79 -2.64
C ASN A 182 15.01 8.94 -1.78
N HIS A 183 15.23 8.04 -0.81
CA HIS A 183 16.46 8.00 0.00
C HIS A 183 17.66 7.41 -0.75
N CYS A 184 17.47 6.60 -1.80
CA CYS A 184 18.54 5.91 -2.51
C CYS A 184 18.63 6.16 -4.02
N LYS A 185 17.86 7.11 -4.57
CA LYS A 185 17.79 7.39 -6.01
C LYS A 185 19.11 7.83 -6.67
N LYS A 186 20.12 8.20 -5.88
CA LYS A 186 21.48 8.52 -6.34
C LYS A 186 22.47 7.36 -6.17
N GLU A 187 22.08 6.32 -5.46
CA GLU A 187 22.89 5.13 -5.23
C GLU A 187 22.79 4.17 -6.42
N PRO A 188 23.79 3.30 -6.64
CA PRO A 188 23.67 2.18 -7.56
C PRO A 188 22.36 1.40 -7.37
N LEU A 189 21.73 1.00 -8.47
CA LEU A 189 20.46 0.27 -8.50
C LEU A 189 20.49 -0.95 -7.58
N VAL A 190 21.59 -1.72 -7.57
CA VAL A 190 21.77 -2.90 -6.72
C VAL A 190 21.78 -2.58 -5.22
N LYS A 191 22.17 -1.36 -4.81
CA LYS A 191 22.07 -0.89 -3.42
C LYS A 191 20.66 -0.40 -3.14
N CYS A 192 20.08 0.36 -4.06
CA CYS A 192 18.76 0.96 -3.88
C CYS A 192 17.65 -0.12 -3.83
N PHE A 193 17.68 -1.11 -4.72
CA PHE A 193 16.79 -2.27 -4.64
C PHE A 193 16.94 -3.07 -3.36
N LEU A 194 18.16 -3.18 -2.82
CA LEU A 194 18.34 -3.82 -1.52
C LEU A 194 17.62 -3.03 -0.41
N LYS A 195 17.70 -1.69 -0.42
CA LYS A 195 16.97 -0.83 0.53
C LYS A 195 15.45 -1.00 0.39
N MET A 196 14.94 -0.97 -0.84
CA MET A 196 13.51 -1.09 -1.19
C MET A 196 12.92 -2.51 -0.99
N SER A 197 13.76 -3.54 -0.98
CA SER A 197 13.37 -4.96 -1.04
C SER A 197 12.27 -5.36 -0.06
N LYS A 198 12.31 -4.83 1.18
CA LYS A 198 11.28 -5.09 2.20
C LYS A 198 9.88 -4.72 1.71
N TYR A 199 9.71 -3.52 1.16
CA TYR A 199 8.40 -3.00 0.78
C TYR A 199 7.98 -3.53 -0.58
N MET A 200 8.90 -3.64 -1.53
CA MET A 200 8.61 -4.24 -2.84
C MET A 200 8.19 -5.71 -2.71
N TRP A 201 8.83 -6.49 -1.84
CA TRP A 201 8.39 -7.86 -1.54
C TRP A 201 6.93 -7.90 -1.07
N ARG A 202 6.52 -6.97 -0.19
CA ARG A 202 5.14 -6.87 0.31
C ARG A 202 4.14 -6.48 -0.79
N VAL A 203 4.53 -5.57 -1.69
CA VAL A 203 3.75 -5.22 -2.89
C VAL A 203 3.50 -6.47 -3.74
N PHE A 204 4.57 -7.19 -4.06
CA PHE A 204 4.50 -8.36 -4.93
C PHE A 204 3.75 -9.53 -4.29
N ASN A 205 3.90 -9.76 -2.98
CA ASN A 205 3.10 -10.76 -2.27
C ASN A 205 1.59 -10.43 -2.33
N ALA A 206 1.20 -9.17 -2.11
CA ALA A 206 -0.19 -8.74 -2.27
C ALA A 206 -0.69 -8.94 -3.70
N MET A 207 0.10 -8.54 -4.71
CA MET A 207 -0.22 -8.72 -6.13
C MET A 207 -0.39 -10.19 -6.50
N ARG A 208 0.48 -11.08 -6.01
CA ARG A 208 0.38 -12.53 -6.25
C ARG A 208 -0.93 -13.09 -5.71
N ILE A 209 -1.28 -12.76 -4.46
CA ILE A 209 -2.51 -13.25 -3.82
C ILE A 209 -3.75 -12.70 -4.54
N VAL A 210 -3.76 -11.40 -4.86
CA VAL A 210 -4.84 -10.76 -5.60
C VAL A 210 -5.00 -11.39 -6.99
N ARG A 211 -3.90 -11.66 -7.69
CA ARG A 211 -3.92 -12.20 -9.05
C ARG A 211 -4.78 -13.45 -9.13
N VAL A 212 -4.69 -14.36 -8.16
CA VAL A 212 -5.49 -15.60 -8.13
C VAL A 212 -7.00 -15.29 -8.10
N ARG A 213 -7.39 -14.20 -7.43
CA ARG A 213 -8.78 -13.77 -7.21
C ARG A 213 -9.34 -12.86 -8.30
N LEU A 214 -8.51 -12.40 -9.24
CA LEU A 214 -8.96 -11.61 -10.38
C LEU A 214 -9.71 -12.50 -11.40
N PRO A 215 -10.75 -11.97 -12.09
CA PRO A 215 -11.35 -12.66 -13.22
C PRO A 215 -10.32 -12.93 -14.33
N ASN A 216 -10.50 -14.02 -15.10
CA ASN A 216 -9.57 -14.41 -16.16
C ASN A 216 -9.31 -13.29 -17.18
N LYS A 217 -10.35 -12.53 -17.56
CA LYS A 217 -10.22 -11.37 -18.46
C LYS A 217 -9.27 -10.29 -17.91
N ALA A 218 -9.20 -10.11 -16.60
CA ALA A 218 -8.27 -9.17 -15.96
C ALA A 218 -6.86 -9.76 -15.83
N LYS A 219 -6.73 -11.08 -15.58
CA LYS A 219 -5.44 -11.79 -15.54
C LYS A 219 -4.67 -11.76 -16.86
N LEU A 220 -5.35 -11.61 -17.99
CA LEU A 220 -4.75 -11.61 -19.33
C LEU A 220 -4.20 -10.25 -19.78
N LYS A 221 -4.46 -9.15 -19.03
CA LYS A 221 -4.08 -7.78 -19.42
C LYS A 221 -2.66 -7.36 -18.98
N GLY A 222 -1.64 -8.20 -19.20
CA GLY A 222 -0.24 -7.80 -18.98
C GLY A 222 0.21 -7.67 -17.52
N VAL A 223 -0.55 -8.25 -16.57
CA VAL A 223 -0.17 -8.31 -15.16
C VAL A 223 1.17 -9.04 -14.97
N VAL A 224 1.92 -8.62 -13.94
CA VAL A 224 3.21 -9.23 -13.61
C VAL A 224 3.09 -10.74 -13.41
N ARG A 225 4.03 -11.49 -13.98
CA ARG A 225 4.05 -12.95 -13.90
C ARG A 225 4.67 -13.37 -12.57
N PHE A 226 4.10 -14.43 -11.98
CA PHE A 226 4.58 -15.06 -10.75
C PHE A 226 4.74 -16.55 -11.04
N GLY A 227 5.82 -17.18 -10.58
CA GLY A 227 6.08 -18.62 -10.73
C GLY A 227 7.42 -19.04 -11.34
N GLU A 228 8.21 -18.14 -11.92
CA GLU A 228 9.54 -18.46 -12.49
C GLU A 228 10.64 -17.93 -11.57
N GLN A 229 11.48 -18.76 -10.94
CA GLN A 229 12.49 -18.38 -9.92
C GLN A 229 12.93 -16.89 -9.89
N PHE A 230 13.79 -16.45 -10.82
CA PHE A 230 14.28 -15.07 -10.88
C PHE A 230 13.45 -14.16 -11.80
N GLY A 231 12.53 -14.75 -12.57
CA GLY A 231 11.41 -14.09 -13.22
C GLY A 231 10.23 -13.84 -12.26
N ASP A 232 10.35 -14.14 -10.97
CA ASP A 232 9.31 -13.91 -9.98
C ASP A 232 9.73 -12.72 -9.12
N PRO A 233 9.04 -11.58 -9.24
CA PRO A 233 9.41 -10.36 -8.54
C PRO A 233 9.28 -10.50 -7.01
N GLU A 234 8.37 -11.34 -6.51
CA GLU A 234 8.26 -11.63 -5.08
C GLU A 234 9.48 -12.42 -4.61
N HIS A 235 9.86 -13.45 -5.35
CA HIS A 235 11.02 -14.28 -5.02
C HIS A 235 12.31 -13.45 -5.00
N ALA A 236 12.54 -12.64 -6.03
CA ALA A 236 13.72 -11.77 -6.13
C ALA A 236 13.82 -10.83 -4.93
N MET A 237 12.73 -10.14 -4.58
CA MET A 237 12.71 -9.20 -3.45
C MET A 237 12.85 -9.90 -2.09
N SER A 238 12.26 -11.09 -1.93
CA SER A 238 12.41 -11.91 -0.73
C SER A 238 13.87 -12.33 -0.52
N LEU A 239 14.53 -12.77 -1.60
CA LEU A 239 15.95 -13.14 -1.58
C LEU A 239 16.83 -11.95 -1.18
N TRP A 240 16.59 -10.77 -1.77
CA TRP A 240 17.35 -9.56 -1.47
C TRP A 240 17.11 -9.09 -0.04
N LEU A 241 15.86 -9.13 0.45
CA LEU A 241 15.55 -8.83 1.84
C LEU A 241 16.32 -9.75 2.81
N ARG A 242 16.38 -11.05 2.51
CA ARG A 242 17.16 -12.01 3.29
C ARG A 242 18.65 -11.67 3.30
N ARG A 243 19.20 -11.21 2.17
CA ARG A 243 20.60 -10.75 2.10
C ARG A 243 20.81 -9.48 2.93
N LYS A 244 19.92 -8.49 2.84
CA LYS A 244 19.97 -7.27 3.66
C LYS A 244 20.04 -7.62 5.15
N ARG A 245 19.22 -8.57 5.61
CA ARG A 245 19.21 -9.06 7.01
C ARG A 245 20.52 -9.75 7.43
N LYS A 246 21.30 -10.27 6.48
CA LYS A 246 22.63 -10.84 6.72
C LYS A 246 23.76 -9.79 6.64
N GLY A 247 23.44 -8.50 6.61
CA GLY A 247 24.42 -7.42 6.59
C GLY A 247 25.01 -7.09 5.21
N TYR A 248 24.46 -7.62 4.12
CA TYR A 248 24.94 -7.29 2.78
C TYR A 248 24.62 -5.82 2.44
N ALA A 249 25.57 -5.12 1.83
CA ALA A 249 25.43 -3.71 1.44
C ALA A 249 24.76 -3.52 0.06
N GLU A 250 24.78 -4.55 -0.79
CA GLU A 250 24.23 -4.51 -2.15
C GLU A 250 23.79 -5.90 -2.63
N VAL A 251 23.02 -5.95 -3.71
CA VAL A 251 22.69 -7.21 -4.38
C VAL A 251 23.93 -7.80 -5.04
N ARG A 252 24.65 -8.67 -4.30
CA ARG A 252 25.83 -9.40 -4.77
C ARG A 252 25.47 -10.80 -5.29
N ARG A 253 25.14 -10.95 -6.59
CA ARG A 253 25.29 -12.17 -7.43
C ARG A 253 24.32 -12.16 -8.63
N ARG A 254 24.80 -12.78 -9.74
CA ARG A 254 24.23 -12.94 -11.09
C ARG A 254 23.52 -11.68 -11.59
N VAL A 255 24.27 -10.88 -12.37
CA VAL A 255 23.73 -9.74 -13.14
C VAL A 255 22.42 -10.14 -13.82
N GLU A 256 22.32 -11.40 -14.26
CA GLU A 256 21.20 -11.88 -15.06
C GLU A 256 19.92 -12.06 -14.25
N ASP A 257 20.02 -12.25 -12.93
CA ASP A 257 18.86 -12.29 -12.03
C ASP A 257 18.26 -10.87 -11.89
N VAL A 258 19.13 -9.86 -11.75
CA VAL A 258 18.71 -8.44 -11.68
C VAL A 258 18.15 -7.99 -13.01
N LYS A 259 18.78 -8.38 -14.12
CA LYS A 259 18.27 -8.09 -15.47
C LYS A 259 16.92 -8.76 -15.73
N SER A 260 16.76 -10.03 -15.38
CA SER A 260 15.48 -10.76 -15.54
C SER A 260 14.36 -10.12 -14.75
N PHE A 261 14.63 -9.69 -13.52
CA PHE A 261 13.70 -8.89 -12.73
C PHE A 261 13.32 -7.59 -13.46
N LEU A 262 14.31 -6.82 -13.95
CA LEU A 262 14.10 -5.54 -14.62
C LEU A 262 13.31 -5.67 -15.94
N LEU A 263 13.56 -6.72 -16.72
CA LEU A 263 12.91 -6.96 -18.00
C LEU A 263 11.39 -7.17 -17.87
N GLN A 264 10.91 -7.75 -16.76
CA GLN A 264 9.47 -7.89 -16.52
C GLN A 264 8.72 -6.57 -16.38
N PHE A 265 9.42 -5.53 -15.94
CA PHE A 265 8.89 -4.17 -15.84
C PHE A 265 9.27 -3.34 -17.07
N GLY A 266 9.86 -3.95 -18.11
CA GLY A 266 10.35 -3.25 -19.30
C GLY A 266 11.46 -2.24 -18.98
N CYS A 267 12.26 -2.44 -17.95
CA CYS A 267 13.30 -1.49 -17.55
C CYS A 267 14.59 -1.62 -18.39
N ASP A 268 14.48 -1.55 -19.71
CA ASP A 268 15.55 -1.89 -20.67
C ASP A 268 16.84 -1.09 -20.43
N GLN A 269 16.74 0.21 -20.13
CA GLN A 269 17.90 1.04 -19.83
C GLN A 269 18.62 0.62 -18.53
N ALA A 270 17.86 0.16 -17.52
CA ALA A 270 18.44 -0.28 -16.25
C ALA A 270 19.18 -1.62 -16.39
N VAL A 271 18.78 -2.44 -17.36
CA VAL A 271 19.43 -3.72 -17.71
C VAL A 271 20.85 -3.50 -18.24
N LEU A 272 21.07 -2.38 -18.96
CA LEU A 272 22.37 -2.06 -19.57
C LEU A 272 23.45 -1.71 -18.54
N ASN A 273 23.06 -1.07 -17.42
CA ASN A 273 24.03 -0.67 -16.38
C ASN A 273 23.43 -0.74 -14.97
N ILE A 274 23.49 -1.91 -14.34
CA ILE A 274 23.00 -2.13 -12.97
C ILE A 274 23.83 -1.42 -11.88
N LYS A 275 25.00 -0.87 -12.21
CA LYS A 275 25.83 -0.07 -11.29
C LYS A 275 25.43 1.41 -11.29
N ALA A 276 24.70 1.86 -12.31
CA ALA A 276 24.10 3.18 -12.31
C ALA A 276 22.88 3.24 -11.37
N PRO A 277 22.44 4.44 -10.96
CA PRO A 277 21.18 4.60 -10.24
C PRO A 277 19.97 4.12 -11.06
N ILE A 278 18.86 3.80 -10.37
CA ILE A 278 17.63 3.37 -11.03
C ILE A 278 17.12 4.53 -11.92
N PRO A 279 16.95 4.33 -13.24
CA PRO A 279 16.41 5.37 -14.10
C PRO A 279 14.98 5.73 -13.66
N PRO A 280 14.59 7.03 -13.60
CA PRO A 280 13.23 7.43 -13.27
C PRO A 280 12.16 6.78 -14.17
N ALA A 281 12.49 6.56 -15.44
CA ALA A 281 11.64 5.85 -16.39
C ALA A 281 11.36 4.40 -15.95
N CYS A 282 12.33 3.70 -15.34
CA CYS A 282 12.12 2.35 -14.84
C CYS A 282 11.13 2.34 -13.66
N VAL A 283 11.26 3.28 -12.72
CA VAL A 283 10.32 3.40 -11.59
C VAL A 283 8.91 3.74 -12.09
N THR A 284 8.80 4.54 -13.16
CA THR A 284 7.52 4.82 -13.83
C THR A 284 6.90 3.55 -14.41
N LYS A 285 7.66 2.74 -15.13
CA LYS A 285 7.16 1.47 -15.67
C LYS A 285 6.75 0.48 -14.56
N MET A 286 7.44 0.47 -13.42
CA MET A 286 7.00 -0.29 -12.24
C MET A 286 5.66 0.22 -11.70
N ASN A 287 5.48 1.55 -11.60
CA ASN A 287 4.21 2.15 -11.22
C ASN A 287 3.09 1.78 -12.19
N ASP A 288 3.36 1.72 -13.49
CA ASP A 288 2.36 1.34 -14.50
C ASP A 288 1.84 -0.07 -14.25
N LYS A 289 2.71 -1.03 -13.91
CA LYS A 289 2.32 -2.39 -13.52
C LYS A 289 1.50 -2.44 -12.23
N ILE A 290 1.80 -1.59 -11.27
CA ILE A 290 1.00 -1.47 -10.04
C ILE A 290 -0.36 -0.83 -10.36
N ASN A 291 -0.39 0.11 -11.29
CA ASN A 291 -1.62 0.77 -11.73
C ASN A 291 -2.52 -0.15 -12.55
N GLU A 292 -1.98 -1.08 -13.34
CA GLU A 292 -2.76 -2.12 -14.03
C GLU A 292 -3.58 -2.95 -13.02
N TYR A 293 -2.97 -3.36 -11.90
CA TYR A 293 -3.68 -4.03 -10.81
C TYR A 293 -4.71 -3.11 -10.15
N ASN A 294 -4.34 -1.86 -9.89
CA ASN A 294 -5.23 -0.86 -9.30
C ASN A 294 -6.50 -0.64 -10.15
N VAL A 295 -6.36 -0.51 -11.46
CA VAL A 295 -7.47 -0.40 -12.42
C VAL A 295 -8.31 -1.66 -12.44
N ALA A 296 -7.68 -2.83 -12.51
CA ALA A 296 -8.39 -4.09 -12.50
C ALA A 296 -9.24 -4.24 -11.22
N LEU A 297 -8.69 -3.92 -10.05
CA LEU A 297 -9.39 -3.98 -8.77
C LEU A 297 -10.51 -2.95 -8.67
N ALA A 298 -10.27 -1.71 -9.11
CA ALA A 298 -11.27 -0.66 -9.16
C ALA A 298 -12.46 -1.03 -10.06
N SER A 299 -12.22 -1.70 -11.19
CA SER A 299 -13.28 -2.16 -12.10
C SER A 299 -14.19 -3.23 -11.52
N LEU A 300 -13.79 -3.88 -10.42
CA LEU A 300 -14.59 -4.91 -9.75
C LEU A 300 -15.44 -4.34 -8.62
N VAL A 301 -15.25 -3.06 -8.26
CA VAL A 301 -16.00 -2.38 -7.20
C VAL A 301 -17.47 -2.33 -7.55
N THR A 302 -18.32 -2.66 -6.57
CA THR A 302 -19.77 -2.57 -6.67
C THR A 302 -20.33 -2.05 -5.36
N ASP A 303 -21.37 -1.23 -5.42
CA ASP A 303 -22.08 -0.69 -4.25
C ASP A 303 -22.93 -1.75 -3.53
N GLY A 304 -23.24 -2.86 -4.21
CA GLY A 304 -23.97 -3.98 -3.65
C GLY A 304 -23.19 -4.69 -2.54
N LYS A 305 -23.92 -5.26 -1.56
CA LYS A 305 -23.37 -6.16 -0.52
C LYS A 305 -22.94 -7.52 -1.10
N ARG A 306 -22.25 -7.58 -2.25
CA ARG A 306 -21.56 -8.81 -2.62
C ARG A 306 -20.39 -8.98 -1.66
N ARG A 307 -20.39 -10.08 -0.90
CA ARG A 307 -19.19 -10.52 -0.15
C ARG A 307 -18.05 -10.62 -1.17
N TRP A 308 -17.10 -9.70 -1.08
CA TRP A 308 -15.81 -9.70 -1.83
C TRP A 308 -14.90 -10.91 -1.46
N ASN A 309 -15.49 -12.00 -0.96
CA ASN A 309 -14.85 -13.12 -0.27
C ASN A 309 -15.32 -14.50 -0.79
N ARG A 310 -15.87 -14.62 -2.00
CA ARG A 310 -16.20 -15.95 -2.57
C ARG A 310 -15.58 -16.13 -3.97
N ARG A 311 -14.32 -16.53 -3.99
CA ARG A 311 -13.82 -17.85 -4.42
C ARG A 311 -12.30 -17.84 -4.33
#